data_AF-A0A840PAM1-F1
#
_entry.id   AF-A0A840PAM1-F1
#
_cell.length_a   1.000
_cell.length_b   1.000
_cell.length_c   1.000
_cell.angle_alpha   90.00
_cell.angle_beta   90.00
_cell.angle_gamma   90.00
#
_symmetry.space_group_name_H-M   'P 1'
#
loop_
_entity.id
_entity.type
_entity.pdbx_description
1 polymer ?
#
loop_
_entity_poly.entity_id
_entity_poly.type
_entity_poly.pdbx_seq_one_letter_code
_entity_poly.pdbx_strand_id
1 'polypeptide(L)' 'MSPLGKYYIGAAVVSVVALLLPIPSLLSWLIVLGVLGAPVVAYFMLDESQRKRLKRVRRRGIGR' A
#
# COMPACT_ATOMS: atom_id res chain seq x y z
N MET A 1 -16.31 -1.91 6.80
CA MET A 1 -15.09 -2.16 5.99
C MET A 1 -13.87 -2.08 6.89
N SER A 2 -12.94 -3.04 6.81
CA SER A 2 -11.69 -2.97 7.58
C SER A 2 -10.84 -1.76 7.14
N PRO A 3 -10.02 -1.16 8.03
CA PRO A 3 -9.11 -0.07 7.64
C PRO A 3 -8.21 -0.44 6.46
N LEU A 4 -7.71 -1.68 6.41
CA LEU A 4 -6.94 -2.20 5.30
C LEU A 4 -7.74 -2.23 3.99
N GLY A 5 -9.02 -2.61 4.05
CA GLY A 5 -9.91 -2.59 2.90
C GLY A 5 -10.02 -1.20 2.27
N LYS A 6 -10.08 -0.14 3.09
CA LYS A 6 -10.11 1.24 2.60
C LYS A 6 -8.83 1.62 1.85
N TYR A 7 -7.67 1.22 2.37
CA TYR A 7 -6.38 1.47 1.70
C TYR A 7 -6.23 0.68 0.40
N TYR A 8 -6.64 -0.59 0.38
CA TYR A 8 -6.57 -1.40 -0.84
C TYR A 8 -7.51 -0.87 -1.93
N ILE A 9 -8.72 -0.45 -1.56
CA ILE A 9 -9.67 0.17 -2.51
C ILE A 9 -9.11 1.49 -3.03
N GLY A 10 -8.57 2.35 -2.15
CA GLY A 10 -7.95 3.60 -2.56
C GLY A 10 -6.78 3.39 -3.52
N ALA A 11 -5.87 2.47 -3.20
CA ALA A 11 -4.73 2.12 -4.05
C ALA A 11 -5.20 1.59 -5.42
N ALA A 12 -6.19 0.69 -5.43
CA ALA A 12 -6.75 0.14 -6.67
C ALA A 12 -7.39 1.23 -7.55
N VAL A 13 -8.19 2.12 -6.96
CA VAL A 13 -8.82 3.23 -7.69
C VAL A 13 -7.74 4.15 -8.28
N VAL A 14 -6.73 4.54 -7.50
CA VAL A 14 -5.64 5.40 -7.97
C VAL A 14 -4.88 4.73 -9.12
N SER A 15 -4.55 3.45 -9.01
CA SER A 15 -3.86 2.71 -10.07
C SER A 15 -4.69 2.63 -11.36
N VAL A 16 -5.99 2.33 -11.26
CA VAL A 16 -6.89 2.26 -12.42
C VAL A 16 -7.04 3.63 -13.07
N VAL A 17 -7.29 4.68 -12.29
CA VAL A 17 -7.41 6.06 -12.82
C VAL A 17 -6.11 6.49 -13.49
N ALA A 18 -4.95 6.19 -12.90
CA ALA A 18 -3.66 6.51 -13.50
C ALA A 18 -3.41 5.81 -14.84
N LEU A 19 -3.99 4.62 -15.05
CA LEU A 19 -3.91 3.88 -16.32
C LEU A 19 -4.94 4.34 -17.36
N LEU A 20 -6.08 4.86 -16.93
CA LEU A 20 -7.17 5.29 -17.82
C LEU A 20 -7.05 6.74 -18.28
N LEU A 21 -6.45 7.61 -17.48
CA LEU A 21 -6.20 9.00 -17.87
C LEU A 21 -5.09 9.05 -18.94
N PRO A 22 -5.10 10.05 -19.85
CA PRO A 22 -4.07 10.26 -20.87
C PRO A 22 -2.79 10.85 -20.25
N ILE A 23 -2.31 10.22 -19.18
CA ILE A 23 -1.04 10.52 -18.54
C ILE A 23 0.05 9.84 -19.39
N PRO A 24 1.23 10.46 -19.57
CA PRO A 24 2.36 9.80 -20.22
C PRO A 24 2.59 8.41 -19.63
N SER A 25 2.71 7.39 -20.48
CA SER A 25 2.72 5.98 -20.08
C SER A 25 3.74 5.67 -18.99
N LEU A 26 4.94 6.25 -19.09
CA LEU A 26 5.98 6.12 -18.07
C LEU A 26 5.51 6.65 -16.70
N LEU A 27 4.85 7.80 -16.67
CA LEU A 27 4.37 8.41 -15.44
C LEU A 27 3.23 7.59 -14.81
N SER A 28 2.32 7.02 -15.61
CA SER A 28 1.31 6.07 -15.11
C SER A 28 1.94 4.86 -14.43
N TRP A 29 2.98 4.26 -15.04
CA TRP A 29 3.71 3.15 -14.43
C TRP A 29 4.42 3.55 -13.14
N LEU A 30 5.03 4.73 -13.09
CA LEU A 30 5.66 5.25 -11.88
C LEU A 30 4.64 5.47 -10.75
N ILE A 31 3.43 5.95 -11.06
CA ILE A 31 2.36 6.11 -10.07
C ILE A 31 1.92 4.75 -9.53
N VAL A 32 1.67 3.77 -10.42
CA VAL A 32 1.28 2.42 -10.01
C VAL A 32 2.35 1.77 -9.14
N LEU A 33 3.62 1.83 -9.57
CA LEU A 33 4.76 1.31 -8.80
C LEU A 33 4.97 2.07 -7.49
N GLY A 34 4.75 3.37 -7.43
CA GLY A 34 4.84 4.15 -6.20
C GLY A 34 3.75 3.74 -5.21
N VAL A 35 2.49 3.70 -5.64
CA VAL A 35 1.36 3.39 -4.77
C VAL A 35 1.42 1.97 -4.21
N LEU A 36 1.82 0.99 -5.03
CA LEU A 36 1.92 -0.41 -4.61
C LEU A 36 3.28 -0.76 -4.00
N GLY A 37 4.36 -0.23 -4.59
CA GLY A 37 5.73 -0.56 -4.23
C GLY A 37 6.23 0.19 -3.00
N ALA A 38 5.83 1.45 -2.77
CA ALA A 38 6.26 2.20 -1.59
C ALA A 38 5.95 1.48 -0.27
N PRO A 39 4.75 0.94 0.00
CA PRO A 39 4.51 0.20 1.25
C PRO A 39 5.30 -1.11 1.34
N VAL A 40 5.57 -1.76 0.21
CA VAL A 40 6.40 -2.99 0.16
C VAL A 40 7.83 -2.66 0.51
N VAL A 41 8.42 -1.64 -0.13
CA VAL A 41 9.78 -1.17 0.13
C VAL A 41 9.90 -0.66 1.58
N ALA A 42 8.95 0.16 2.04
CA ALA A 42 8.94 0.64 3.41
C ALA A 42 8.93 -0.51 4.42
N TYR A 43 8.13 -1.57 4.18
CA TYR A 43 8.14 -2.76 5.04
C TYR A 43 9.51 -3.46 5.02
N PHE A 44 10.18 -3.53 3.86
CA PHE A 44 11.51 -4.11 3.75
C PHE A 44 12.63 -3.26 4.33
N MET A 45 12.42 -1.95 4.49
CA MET A 45 13.35 -1.06 5.19
C MET A 45 13.20 -1.12 6.72
N LEU A 46 12.14 -1.73 7.24
CA LEU A 46 11.95 -1.86 8.69
C LEU A 46 12.97 -2.80 9.31
N ASP A 47 13.46 -2.43 10.49
CA ASP A 47 14.23 -3.33 11.36
C ASP A 47 13.37 -4.47 11.90
N GLU A 48 14.01 -5.57 12.30
CA GLU A 48 13.31 -6.74 12.83
C GLU A 48 12.48 -6.41 14.08
N SER A 49 12.93 -5.45 14.92
CA SER A 49 12.20 -4.96 16.08
C SER A 49 10.90 -4.24 15.70
N GLN A 50 10.94 -3.42 14.63
CA GLN A 50 9.79 -2.69 14.09
C GLN A 50 8.79 -3.65 13.45
N ARG A 51 9.25 -4.64 12.67
CA ARG A 51 8.39 -5.68 12.09
C ARG A 51 7.69 -6.52 13.16
N LYS A 52 8.41 -6.93 14.20
CA LYS A 52 7.84 -7.65 15.36
C LYS A 52 6.80 -6.81 16.09
N ARG A 53 7.04 -5.51 16.28
CA ARG A 53 6.06 -4.58 16.86
C ARG A 53 4.83 -4.44 15.96
N LEU A 54 5.01 -4.26 14.65
CA LEU A 54 3.93 -4.16 13.67
C LEU A 54 3.06 -5.42 13.65
N LYS A 55 3.68 -6.62 13.65
CA LYS A 55 2.97 -7.90 13.76
C LYS A 55 2.19 -8.02 15.07
N ARG A 56 2.73 -7.55 16.21
CA ARG A 56 2.02 -7.53 17.50
C ARG A 56 0.83 -6.57 17.49
N VAL A 57 1.00 -5.35 16.96
CA VAL A 57 -0.10 -4.37 16.83
C VAL A 57 -1.20 -4.93 15.93
N ARG A 58 -0.84 -5.54 14.80
CA ARG A 58 -1.79 -6.19 13.89
C ARG A 58 -2.62 -7.28 14.58
N ARG A 59 -2.00 -8.09 15.45
CA ARG A 59 -2.72 -9.13 16.21
C ARG A 59 -3.66 -8.57 17.27
N ARG A 60 -3.40 -7.38 17.82
CA ARG A 60 -4.28 -6.74 18.83
C ARG A 60 -5.59 -6.19 18.24
N GLY A 61 -5.66 -5.99 16.92
CA GLY A 61 -6.85 -5.48 16.22
C GLY A 61 -7.63 -6.54 15.44
N ILE A 62 -7.26 -7.82 15.49
CA ILE A 62 -8.02 -8.93 14.90
C ILE A 62 -8.72 -9.64 16.05
N GLY A 63 -10.04 -9.43 16.19
CA GLY A 63 -10.86 -10.02 17.27
C GLY A 63 -11.29 -9.06 18.38
N ARG A 64 -11.08 -7.75 18.20
CA ARG A 64 -11.73 -6.67 18.96
C ARG A 64 -12.38 -5.71 17.98
#